data_AF-A0A250DHX2-F1
#
_entry.id   AF-A0A250DHX2-F1
#
_cell.length_a   1.000
_cell.length_b   1.000
_cell.length_c   1.000
_cell.angle_alpha   90.00
_cell.angle_beta   90.00
_cell.angle_gamma   90.00
#
_symmetry.space_group_name_H-M   'P 1'
#
loop_
_entity.id
_entity.type
_entity.pdbx_description
1 polymer ?
#
loop_
_entity_poly.entity_id
_entity_poly.type
_entity_poly.pdbx_seq_one_letter_code
_entity_poly.pdbx_strand_id
1 'polypeptide(L)'
;MKKQHLVMLALASSFFVAGQAGAMTKDEYKVAKEKVEADYKVAKAQCDTMKDNAKDVCQKEAKGKEEVAKAELEQQYQPSDSHARKVAEEKVKATYEVAKEKCDDQNGAAKDACVKQAKADEAQGKADIKAMKKTM
;
A
#
# COMPACT_ATOMS: atom_id res chain seq x y z
N MET A 1 6.96 -45.30 23.35
CA MET A 1 8.41 -45.42 23.66
C MET A 1 9.19 -45.49 22.35
N LYS A 2 10.15 -44.56 22.19
CA LYS A 2 11.42 -44.56 21.42
C LYS A 2 11.48 -45.45 20.15
N LYS A 3 11.96 -44.95 19.01
CA LYS A 3 13.25 -44.27 18.90
C LYS A 3 13.37 -43.53 17.55
N GLN A 4 13.68 -42.25 17.63
CA GLN A 4 14.29 -41.50 16.55
C GLN A 4 15.70 -42.04 16.30
N HIS A 5 16.08 -42.15 15.02
CA HIS A 5 17.47 -42.20 14.62
C HIS A 5 17.75 -41.03 13.69
N LEU A 6 18.36 -40.01 14.31
CA LEU A 6 19.30 -39.07 13.71
C LEU A 6 20.23 -39.79 12.73
N VAL A 7 20.20 -39.36 11.47
CA VAL A 7 21.37 -39.35 10.60
C VAL A 7 21.53 -37.92 10.13
N MET A 8 22.40 -37.18 10.81
CA MET A 8 22.99 -35.96 10.28
C MET A 8 23.84 -36.33 9.08
N LEU A 9 23.53 -35.77 7.91
CA LEU A 9 24.44 -35.70 6.79
C LEU A 9 24.51 -34.23 6.38
N ALA A 10 25.53 -33.57 6.92
CA ALA A 10 25.91 -32.22 6.56
C ALA A 10 26.43 -32.23 5.11
N LEU A 11 25.65 -31.68 4.19
CA LEU A 11 26.14 -31.14 2.93
C LEU A 11 25.91 -29.64 2.97
N ALA A 12 26.94 -28.94 3.46
CA ALA A 12 27.11 -27.52 3.26
C ALA A 12 27.10 -27.23 1.74
N SER A 13 25.93 -26.91 1.22
CA SER A 13 25.76 -26.24 -0.06
C SER A 13 25.12 -24.90 0.26
N SER A 14 25.96 -23.98 0.69
CA SER A 14 25.71 -22.56 0.70
C SER A 14 25.48 -22.08 -0.74
N PHE A 15 24.29 -22.31 -1.28
CA PHE A 15 23.73 -21.42 -2.27
C PHE A 15 23.14 -20.23 -1.52
N PHE A 16 24.04 -19.39 -1.02
CA PHE A 16 23.73 -17.99 -0.85
C PHE A 16 23.55 -17.49 -2.29
N VAL A 17 22.33 -17.58 -2.84
CA VAL A 17 21.94 -16.64 -3.89
C VAL A 17 21.95 -15.30 -3.17
N ALA A 18 23.11 -14.65 -3.18
CA ALA A 18 23.16 -13.21 -3.02
C ALA A 18 22.24 -12.69 -4.12
N GLY A 19 20.98 -12.45 -3.77
CA GLY A 19 20.06 -11.75 -4.65
C GLY A 19 20.77 -10.47 -5.01
N GLN A 20 21.17 -10.35 -6.28
CA GLN A 20 21.63 -9.09 -6.80
C GLN A 20 20.43 -8.16 -6.68
N ALA A 21 20.40 -7.35 -5.62
CA ALA A 21 19.60 -6.15 -5.56
C ALA A 21 20.21 -5.16 -6.55
N GLY A 22 20.07 -5.46 -7.86
CA GLY A 22 20.31 -4.51 -8.92
C GLY A 22 19.19 -3.48 -8.89
N ALA A 23 19.54 -2.20 -9.02
CA ALA A 23 18.55 -1.16 -9.22
C ALA A 23 17.68 -1.50 -10.46
N MET A 24 16.37 -1.38 -10.32
CA MET A 24 15.39 -1.66 -11.38
C MET A 24 15.73 -0.86 -12.65
N THR A 25 15.73 -1.51 -13.81
CA THR A 25 15.95 -0.82 -15.09
C THR A 25 14.72 -0.01 -15.49
N LYS A 26 14.90 0.94 -16.42
CA LYS A 26 13.78 1.75 -16.94
C LYS A 26 12.68 0.91 -17.60
N ASP A 27 13.06 -0.18 -18.28
CA ASP A 27 12.11 -1.04 -18.95
C ASP A 27 11.35 -1.93 -17.95
N GLU A 28 12.03 -2.46 -16.93
CA GLU A 28 11.37 -3.15 -15.81
C GLU A 28 10.41 -2.21 -15.06
N TYR A 29 10.80 -0.95 -14.84
CA TYR A 29 9.91 0.06 -14.22
C TYR A 29 8.65 0.30 -15.05
N LYS A 30 8.76 0.45 -16.38
CA LYS A 30 7.58 0.61 -17.24
C LYS A 30 6.66 -0.60 -17.18
N VAL A 31 7.21 -1.81 -17.26
CA VAL A 31 6.44 -3.06 -17.16
C VAL A 31 5.75 -3.18 -15.80
N ALA A 32 6.46 -2.85 -14.71
CA ALA A 32 5.87 -2.84 -13.37
C ALA A 32 4.74 -1.81 -13.25
N LYS A 33 4.90 -0.62 -13.86
CA LYS A 33 3.86 0.40 -13.88
C LYS A 33 2.62 -0.03 -14.67
N GLU A 34 2.81 -0.62 -15.84
CA GLU A 34 1.72 -1.19 -16.64
C GLU A 34 0.97 -2.28 -15.87
N LYS A 35 1.70 -3.12 -15.13
CA LYS A 35 1.11 -4.13 -14.25
C LYS A 35 0.25 -3.49 -13.14
N VAL A 36 0.73 -2.46 -12.46
CA VAL A 36 -0.06 -1.73 -11.44
C VAL A 36 -1.36 -1.18 -12.04
N GLU A 37 -1.30 -0.62 -13.25
CA GLU A 37 -2.49 -0.10 -13.94
C GLU A 37 -3.45 -1.22 -14.37
N ALA A 38 -2.93 -2.37 -14.80
CA ALA A 38 -3.74 -3.55 -15.11
C ALA A 38 -4.42 -4.10 -13.85
N ASP A 39 -3.69 -4.23 -12.74
CA ASP A 39 -4.21 -4.69 -11.46
C ASP A 39 -5.32 -3.73 -10.95
N TYR A 40 -5.14 -2.41 -11.10
CA TYR A 40 -6.19 -1.43 -10.80
C TYR A 40 -7.45 -1.63 -11.66
N LYS A 41 -7.30 -1.83 -12.97
CA LYS A 41 -8.45 -2.08 -13.87
C LYS A 41 -9.22 -3.33 -13.44
N VAL A 42 -8.52 -4.40 -13.08
CA VAL A 42 -9.14 -5.64 -12.58
C VAL A 42 -9.86 -5.37 -11.26
N ALA A 43 -9.23 -4.71 -10.30
CA ALA A 43 -9.84 -4.38 -9.02
C ALA A 43 -11.09 -3.51 -9.19
N LYS A 44 -11.05 -2.51 -10.08
CA LYS A 44 -12.21 -1.67 -10.39
C LYS A 44 -13.35 -2.46 -11.01
N ALA A 45 -13.06 -3.37 -11.93
CA ALA A 45 -14.06 -4.25 -12.54
C ALA A 45 -14.71 -5.18 -11.50
N GLN A 46 -13.96 -5.65 -10.49
CA GLN A 46 -14.54 -6.39 -9.38
C GLN A 46 -15.51 -5.53 -8.56
N CYS A 47 -15.19 -4.25 -8.32
CA CYS A 47 -16.09 -3.31 -7.66
C CYS A 47 -17.40 -3.09 -8.43
N ASP A 48 -17.43 -3.29 -9.76
CA ASP A 48 -18.67 -3.13 -10.54
C ASP A 48 -19.74 -4.17 -10.21
N THR A 49 -19.37 -5.27 -9.55
CA THR A 49 -20.32 -6.26 -9.03
C THR A 49 -21.01 -5.83 -7.73
N MET A 50 -20.51 -4.77 -7.09
CA MET A 50 -21.05 -4.21 -5.86
C MET A 50 -22.06 -3.09 -6.15
N LYS A 51 -22.78 -2.64 -5.13
CA LYS A 51 -23.80 -1.59 -5.22
C LYS A 51 -23.65 -0.57 -4.10
N ASP A 52 -24.21 0.61 -4.33
CA ASP A 52 -24.29 1.71 -3.34
C ASP A 52 -22.92 2.02 -2.71
N ASN A 53 -22.89 2.40 -1.43
CA ASN A 53 -21.65 2.79 -0.75
C ASN A 53 -20.58 1.69 -0.77
N ALA A 54 -20.97 0.41 -0.78
CA ALA A 54 -20.00 -0.69 -0.87
C ALA A 54 -19.20 -0.64 -2.19
N LYS A 55 -19.84 -0.24 -3.29
CA LYS A 55 -19.15 -0.01 -4.57
C LYS A 55 -18.19 1.17 -4.47
N ASP A 56 -18.63 2.28 -3.89
CA ASP A 56 -17.82 3.49 -3.81
C ASP A 56 -16.58 3.27 -2.91
N VAL A 57 -16.76 2.62 -1.75
CA VAL A 57 -15.67 2.19 -0.87
C VAL A 57 -14.68 1.28 -1.62
N CYS A 58 -15.17 0.30 -2.36
CA CYS A 58 -14.31 -0.59 -3.15
C CYS A 58 -13.50 0.19 -4.18
N GLN A 59 -14.11 1.15 -4.87
CA GLN A 59 -13.41 1.99 -5.85
C GLN A 59 -12.35 2.89 -5.19
N LYS A 60 -12.62 3.44 -4.01
CA LYS A 60 -11.64 4.20 -3.22
C LYS A 60 -10.47 3.33 -2.77
N GLU A 61 -10.74 2.11 -2.33
CA GLU A 61 -9.70 1.14 -1.94
C GLU A 61 -8.84 0.75 -3.15
N ALA A 62 -9.45 0.46 -4.30
CA ALA A 62 -8.72 0.13 -5.53
C ALA A 62 -7.84 1.28 -6.00
N LYS A 63 -8.37 2.51 -6.03
CA LYS A 63 -7.60 3.70 -6.41
C LYS A 63 -6.49 4.01 -5.41
N GLY A 64 -6.77 3.90 -4.11
CA GLY A 64 -5.77 4.09 -3.08
C GLY A 64 -4.60 3.13 -3.22
N LYS A 65 -4.88 1.84 -3.46
CA LYS A 65 -3.85 0.81 -3.72
C LYS A 65 -3.02 1.13 -4.96
N GLU A 66 -3.65 1.57 -6.05
CA GLU A 66 -2.95 1.97 -7.27
C GLU A 66 -1.94 3.11 -7.01
N GLU A 67 -2.39 4.19 -6.37
CA GLU A 67 -1.56 5.37 -6.10
C GLU A 67 -0.41 5.05 -5.14
N VAL A 68 -0.66 4.24 -4.10
CA VAL A 68 0.40 3.76 -3.20
C VAL A 68 1.39 2.89 -3.95
N ALA A 69 0.93 1.93 -4.77
CA ALA A 69 1.81 1.06 -5.53
C ALA A 69 2.66 1.83 -6.55
N LYS A 70 2.08 2.85 -7.20
CA LYS A 70 2.83 3.77 -8.07
C LYS A 70 3.91 4.52 -7.29
N ALA A 71 3.58 5.09 -6.14
CA ALA A 71 4.56 5.79 -5.31
C ALA A 71 5.68 4.85 -4.80
N GLU A 72 5.33 3.62 -4.40
CA GLU A 72 6.30 2.61 -3.97
C GLU A 72 7.20 2.16 -5.11
N LEU A 73 6.65 2.06 -6.32
CA LEU A 73 7.41 1.76 -7.53
C LEU A 73 8.40 2.89 -7.86
N GLU A 74 8.00 4.15 -7.75
CA GLU A 74 8.92 5.29 -7.91
C GLU A 74 10.05 5.24 -6.88
N GLN A 75 9.73 4.95 -5.62
CA GLN A 75 10.74 4.82 -4.57
C GLN A 75 11.70 3.64 -4.82
N GLN A 76 11.24 2.56 -5.44
CA GLN A 76 12.09 1.43 -5.80
C GLN A 76 12.98 1.73 -7.01
N TYR A 77 12.45 2.45 -8.00
CA TYR A 77 13.16 2.79 -9.22
C TYR A 77 14.18 3.91 -9.00
N GLN A 78 13.81 4.95 -8.26
CA GLN A 78 14.64 6.11 -7.93
C GLN A 78 14.50 6.46 -6.43
N PRO A 79 15.19 5.74 -5.53
CA PRO A 79 15.09 5.99 -4.10
C PRO A 79 15.49 7.42 -3.72
N SER A 80 14.62 8.13 -3.01
CA SER A 80 14.94 9.43 -2.38
C SER A 80 14.02 9.72 -1.19
N ASP A 81 14.41 10.64 -0.32
CA ASP A 81 13.56 11.05 0.81
C ASP A 81 12.23 11.66 0.32
N SER A 82 12.23 12.32 -0.84
CA SER A 82 11.03 12.86 -1.45
C SER A 82 10.06 11.75 -1.88
N HIS A 83 10.58 10.69 -2.52
CA HIS A 83 9.79 9.54 -2.94
C HIS A 83 9.32 8.70 -1.74
N ALA A 84 10.15 8.50 -0.72
CA ALA A 84 9.75 7.85 0.53
C ALA A 84 8.63 8.64 1.26
N ARG A 85 8.75 9.97 1.31
CA ARG A 85 7.70 10.85 1.82
C ARG A 85 6.41 10.72 1.02
N LYS A 86 6.51 10.69 -0.32
CA LYS A 86 5.35 10.54 -1.21
C LYS A 86 4.61 9.23 -0.97
N VAL A 87 5.33 8.12 -0.75
CA VAL A 87 4.73 6.83 -0.36
C VAL A 87 3.91 6.98 0.92
N ALA A 88 4.47 7.62 1.95
CA ALA A 88 3.76 7.82 3.20
C ALA A 88 2.52 8.72 3.01
N GLU A 89 2.63 9.79 2.22
CA GLU A 89 1.50 10.68 1.91
C GLU A 89 0.36 9.96 1.20
N GLU A 90 0.67 9.14 0.18
CA GLU A 90 -0.37 8.38 -0.53
C GLU A 90 -1.01 7.33 0.37
N LYS A 91 -0.27 6.71 1.31
CA LYS A 91 -0.84 5.79 2.32
C LYS A 91 -1.83 6.49 3.24
N VAL A 92 -1.49 7.67 3.76
CA VAL A 92 -2.38 8.46 4.61
C VAL A 92 -3.62 8.89 3.83
N LYS A 93 -3.43 9.39 2.61
CA LYS A 93 -4.53 9.83 1.75
C LYS A 93 -5.46 8.68 1.36
N ALA A 94 -4.93 7.53 0.97
CA ALA A 94 -5.72 6.34 0.65
C ALA A 94 -6.56 5.89 1.86
N THR A 95 -5.95 5.86 3.05
CA THR A 95 -6.64 5.51 4.30
C THR A 95 -7.77 6.51 4.60
N TYR A 96 -7.50 7.81 4.48
CA TYR A 96 -8.49 8.87 4.68
C TYR A 96 -9.67 8.77 3.72
N GLU A 97 -9.41 8.64 2.42
CA GLU A 97 -10.46 8.59 1.41
C GLU A 97 -11.38 7.38 1.60
N VAL A 98 -10.81 6.22 1.93
CA VAL A 98 -11.58 5.01 2.25
C VAL A 98 -12.38 5.20 3.54
N ALA A 99 -11.77 5.74 4.60
CA ALA A 99 -12.46 5.98 5.88
C ALA A 99 -13.63 6.96 5.71
N LYS A 100 -13.43 8.02 4.94
CA LYS A 100 -14.46 9.02 4.66
C LYS A 100 -15.63 8.42 3.88
N GLU A 101 -15.35 7.61 2.86
CA GLU A 101 -16.42 6.92 2.10
C GLU A 101 -17.18 5.92 2.99
N LYS A 102 -16.48 5.19 3.87
CA LYS A 102 -17.14 4.32 4.86
C LYS A 102 -18.05 5.09 5.83
N CYS A 103 -17.83 6.38 6.04
CA CYS A 103 -18.74 7.21 6.84
C CYS A 103 -20.08 7.48 6.15
N ASP A 104 -20.18 7.29 4.83
CA ASP A 104 -21.41 7.57 4.08
C ASP A 104 -22.54 6.55 4.37
N ASP A 105 -22.22 5.40 4.95
CA ASP A 105 -23.20 4.44 5.50
C ASP A 105 -23.90 4.94 6.78
N GLN A 106 -23.38 6.01 7.40
CA GLN A 106 -23.93 6.60 8.61
C GLN A 106 -24.82 7.79 8.30
N ASN A 107 -25.58 8.25 9.29
CA ASN A 107 -26.44 9.43 9.17
C ASN A 107 -26.33 10.34 10.41
N GLY A 108 -26.80 11.59 10.24
CA GLY A 108 -26.85 12.59 11.30
C GLY A 108 -25.54 12.75 12.06
N ALA A 109 -25.65 12.83 13.39
CA ALA A 109 -24.50 13.04 14.28
C ALA A 109 -23.44 11.93 14.19
N ALA A 110 -23.83 10.69 13.86
CA ALA A 110 -22.89 9.58 13.72
C ALA A 110 -21.98 9.78 12.50
N LYS A 111 -22.57 10.18 11.35
CA LYS A 111 -21.80 10.53 10.14
C LYS A 111 -20.83 11.68 10.40
N ASP A 112 -21.30 12.74 11.05
CA ASP A 112 -20.46 13.90 11.36
C ASP A 112 -19.29 13.53 12.27
N ALA A 113 -19.52 12.70 13.27
CA ALA A 113 -18.47 12.19 14.16
C ALA A 113 -17.45 11.33 13.39
N CYS A 114 -17.93 10.43 12.51
CA CYS A 114 -17.08 9.59 11.67
C CYS A 114 -16.17 10.43 10.76
N VAL A 115 -16.75 11.41 10.04
CA VAL A 115 -15.97 12.29 9.13
C VAL A 115 -14.98 13.15 9.91
N LYS A 116 -15.34 13.62 11.11
CA LYS A 116 -14.41 14.34 11.99
C LYS A 116 -13.23 13.46 12.40
N GLN A 117 -13.48 12.20 12.77
CA GLN A 117 -12.42 11.27 13.12
C GLN A 117 -11.50 10.99 11.93
N ALA A 118 -12.05 10.68 10.75
CA ALA A 118 -11.25 10.44 9.55
C ALA A 118 -10.33 11.63 9.21
N LYS A 119 -10.83 12.87 9.36
CA LYS A 119 -10.02 14.09 9.17
C LYS A 119 -8.94 14.25 10.24
N ALA A 120 -9.24 13.91 11.49
CA ALA A 120 -8.25 13.95 12.57
C ALA A 120 -7.12 12.95 12.31
N ASP A 121 -7.45 11.73 11.88
CA ASP A 121 -6.47 10.69 11.53
C ASP A 121 -5.61 11.11 10.32
N GLU A 122 -6.21 11.71 9.30
CA GLU A 122 -5.48 12.26 8.15
C GLU A 122 -4.50 13.37 8.58
N ALA A 123 -4.96 14.29 9.43
CA ALA A 123 -4.14 15.38 9.95
C ALA A 123 -2.97 14.85 10.80
N GLN A 124 -3.23 13.86 11.65
CA GLN A 124 -2.21 13.20 12.46
C GLN A 124 -1.16 12.52 11.56
N GLY A 125 -1.60 11.70 10.59
CA GLY A 125 -0.68 11.05 9.66
C GLY A 125 0.19 12.04 8.88
N LYS A 126 -0.39 13.16 8.42
CA LYS A 126 0.38 14.24 7.78
C LYS A 126 1.39 14.91 8.73
N ALA A 127 1.03 15.07 10.00
CA ALA A 127 1.92 15.61 11.02
C ALA A 127 3.11 14.66 11.28
N ASP A 128 2.84 13.35 11.37
CA ASP A 128 3.88 12.33 11.57
C ASP A 128 4.86 12.29 10.39
N ILE A 129 4.37 12.34 9.15
CA ILE A 129 5.20 12.43 7.95
C ILE A 129 6.09 13.68 7.98
N LYS A 130 5.53 14.83 8.41
CA LYS A 130 6.28 16.08 8.54
C LYS A 130 7.36 15.97 9.64
N ALA A 131 7.07 15.28 10.73
CA ALA A 131 8.04 15.03 11.79
C ALA A 131 9.17 14.11 11.31
N MET A 132 8.87 13.05 10.56
CA MET A 132 9.87 12.16 9.96
C MET A 132 10.80 12.90 9.00
N LYS A 133 10.29 13.85 8.19
CA LYS A 133 11.12 14.72 7.34
C LYS A 133 12.14 15.53 8.14
N LYS A 134 11.81 15.93 9.38
CA LYS A 134 12.72 16.73 10.22
C LYS A 134 13.85 15.88 10.81
N THR A 135 13.67 14.56 10.87
CA THR A 135 14.62 13.61 11.48
C THR A 135 15.50 12.89 10.46
N MET A 136 15.21 13.02 9.16
CA MET A 136 16.04 12.55 8.04
C MET A 136 16.98 13.67 7.59
#